data_AF-A0A655ZLK1-F1
#
_entry.id   AF-A0A655ZLK1-F1
#
_cell.length_a   1.000
_cell.length_b   1.000
_cell.length_c   1.000
_cell.angle_alpha   90.00
_cell.angle_beta   90.00
_cell.angle_gamma   90.00
#
_symmetry.space_group_name_H-M   'P 1'
#
loop_
_entity.id
_entity.type
_entity.pdbx_description
1 polymer ?
#
loop_
_entity_poly.entity_id
_entity_poly.type
_entity_poly.pdbx_seq_one_letter_code
_entity_poly.pdbx_strand_id
1 'polypeptide(L)'
;MAMNPLWCIVAGPAISYLFSTLEKRGITFSTATKIAFAFVLTAISFGILTFAVSTVGEDAIIRPEVFLVIHFFQAFAEVVVGSLVVAFILSVAPKQIENFSVSLFYIAMALSGIIGAVFSTSIALEKGQVVTQQIVQIIYGDYFKLLTVLAVVMVGVALLASVLIRKMLAAADASSPSIQDKQA
;
A
#
# COMPACT_ATOMS: atom_id res chain seq x y z
N MET A 1 13.20 13.27 7.97
CA MET A 1 13.52 11.82 7.93
C MET A 1 12.98 11.01 9.12
N ALA A 2 12.52 11.63 10.23
CA ALA A 2 12.01 10.90 11.40
C ALA A 2 10.49 10.66 11.44
N MET A 3 9.70 11.25 10.53
CA MET A 3 8.23 11.16 10.59
C MET A 3 7.68 9.77 10.24
N ASN A 4 8.27 9.07 9.26
CA ASN A 4 7.78 7.76 8.87
C ASN A 4 7.99 6.71 9.98
N PRO A 5 9.20 6.54 10.56
CA PRO A 5 9.40 5.60 11.65
C PRO A 5 8.55 5.91 12.89
N LEU A 6 8.34 7.19 13.21
CA LEU A 6 7.46 7.62 14.30
C LEU A 6 6.05 7.06 14.12
N TRP A 7 5.45 7.26 12.95
CA TRP A 7 4.12 6.75 12.67
C TRP A 7 4.06 5.23 12.56
N CYS A 8 5.11 4.56 12.04
CA CYS A 8 5.16 3.09 12.00
C CYS A 8 5.13 2.47 13.41
N ILE A 9 5.84 3.08 14.38
CA ILE A 9 5.83 2.63 15.79
C ILE A 9 4.42 2.72 16.38
N VAL A 10 3.65 3.77 16.05
CA VAL A 10 2.27 3.95 16.50
C VAL A 10 1.30 3.04 15.74
N ALA A 11 1.50 2.88 14.43
CA ALA A 11 0.63 2.13 13.54
C ALA A 11 0.60 0.64 13.87
N GLY A 12 1.74 0.03 14.24
CA GLY A 12 1.82 -1.40 14.58
C GLY A 12 0.80 -1.83 15.65
N PRO A 13 0.88 -1.28 16.88
CA PRO A 13 -0.09 -1.56 17.94
C PRO A 13 -1.52 -1.15 17.56
N ALA A 14 -1.69 -0.01 16.87
CA ALA A 14 -3.01 0.49 16.48
C ALA A 14 -3.73 -0.46 15.51
N ILE A 15 -3.03 -0.95 14.49
CA ILE A 15 -3.56 -1.89 13.49
C ILE A 15 -3.87 -3.24 14.12
N SER A 16 -2.99 -3.73 15.01
CA SER A 16 -3.25 -4.97 15.75
C SER A 16 -4.53 -4.86 16.59
N TYR A 17 -4.67 -3.78 17.36
CA TYR A 17 -5.87 -3.53 18.16
C TYR A 17 -7.13 -3.39 17.31
N LEU A 18 -7.06 -2.66 16.19
CA LEU A 18 -8.18 -2.45 15.27
C LEU A 18 -8.68 -3.79 14.71
N PHE A 19 -7.79 -4.61 14.15
CA PHE A 19 -8.18 -5.90 13.57
C PHE A 19 -8.65 -6.90 14.63
N SER A 20 -8.00 -6.97 15.79
CA SER A 20 -8.49 -7.83 16.88
C SER A 20 -9.86 -7.40 17.39
N THR A 21 -10.17 -6.10 17.41
CA THR A 21 -11.48 -5.60 17.82
C THR A 21 -12.55 -5.89 16.77
N LEU A 22 -12.22 -5.76 15.48
CA LEU A 22 -13.09 -6.13 14.37
C LEU A 22 -13.45 -7.63 14.40
N GLU A 23 -12.46 -8.48 14.67
CA GLU A 23 -12.67 -9.93 14.81
C GLU A 23 -13.56 -10.26 16.01
N LYS A 24 -13.38 -9.59 17.16
CA LYS A 24 -14.26 -9.73 18.34
C LYS A 24 -15.70 -9.28 18.08
N ARG A 25 -15.92 -8.38 17.12
CA ARG A 25 -17.25 -7.91 16.71
C ARG A 25 -17.89 -8.79 15.61
N GLY A 26 -17.24 -9.89 15.22
CA GLY A 26 -17.76 -10.82 14.23
C GLY A 26 -17.60 -10.39 12.78
N ILE A 27 -16.82 -9.33 12.51
CA ILE A 27 -16.54 -8.87 11.14
C ILE A 27 -15.23 -9.49 10.67
N THR A 28 -15.31 -10.60 9.94
CA THR A 28 -14.14 -11.32 9.40
C THR A 28 -13.84 -10.90 7.95
N PHE A 29 -12.98 -9.90 7.79
CA PHE A 29 -12.41 -9.59 6.47
C PHE A 29 -11.35 -10.63 6.11
N SER A 30 -11.31 -11.07 4.84
CA SER A 30 -10.19 -11.90 4.38
C SER A 30 -8.89 -11.10 4.42
N THR A 31 -7.77 -11.81 4.59
CA THR A 31 -6.43 -11.20 4.61
C THR A 31 -6.16 -10.36 3.34
N ALA A 32 -6.61 -10.84 2.18
CA ALA A 32 -6.51 -10.09 0.93
C ALA A 32 -7.28 -8.76 0.96
N THR A 33 -8.46 -8.71 1.60
CA THR A 33 -9.22 -7.46 1.77
C THR A 33 -8.56 -6.55 2.81
N LYS A 34 -7.98 -7.10 3.88
CA LYS A 34 -7.17 -6.33 4.84
C LYS A 34 -5.99 -5.63 4.15
N ILE A 35 -5.33 -6.31 3.22
CA ILE A 35 -4.24 -5.73 2.39
C ILE A 35 -4.77 -4.64 1.45
N ALA A 36 -5.96 -4.82 0.86
CA ALA A 36 -6.55 -3.81 -0.04
C ALA A 36 -6.80 -2.46 0.68
N PHE A 37 -7.09 -2.45 1.98
CA PHE A 37 -7.20 -1.21 2.77
C PHE A 37 -5.92 -0.38 2.77
N ALA A 38 -4.74 -1.00 2.69
CA ALA A 38 -3.49 -0.25 2.60
C ALA A 38 -3.45 0.65 1.36
N PHE A 39 -3.90 0.14 0.21
CA PHE A 39 -3.97 0.93 -1.02
C PHE A 39 -4.97 2.09 -0.91
N VAL A 40 -6.06 1.93 -0.15
CA VAL A 40 -7.02 3.02 0.12
C VAL A 40 -6.36 4.13 0.93
N LEU A 41 -5.61 3.76 1.98
CA LEU A 41 -4.85 4.74 2.79
C LEU A 41 -3.80 5.47 1.94
N THR A 42 -3.09 4.74 1.07
CA THR A 42 -2.13 5.33 0.12
C THR A 42 -2.82 6.30 -0.86
N ALA A 43 -4.01 5.95 -1.37
CA ALA A 43 -4.78 6.82 -2.25
C ALA A 43 -5.24 8.10 -1.54
N ILE A 44 -5.66 8.01 -0.27
CA ILE A 44 -6.01 9.17 0.57
C ILE A 44 -4.77 10.04 0.79
N SER A 45 -3.63 9.43 1.13
CA SER A 45 -2.34 10.10 1.34
C SER A 45 -1.93 10.94 0.13
N PHE A 46 -1.90 10.33 -1.06
CA PHE A 46 -1.58 11.05 -2.30
C PHE A 46 -2.66 12.07 -2.68
N GLY A 47 -3.94 11.78 -2.43
CA GLY A 47 -5.02 12.74 -2.68
C GLY A 47 -4.90 14.02 -1.85
N ILE A 48 -4.55 13.89 -0.57
CA ILE A 48 -4.25 15.05 0.31
C ILE A 48 -3.03 15.80 -0.21
N LEU A 49 -1.99 15.10 -0.64
CA LEU A 49 -0.78 15.71 -1.19
C LEU A 49 -1.06 16.47 -2.49
N THR A 50 -1.80 15.88 -3.43
CA THR A 50 -2.23 16.55 -4.67
C THR A 50 -3.00 17.81 -4.34
N PHE A 51 -3.97 17.74 -3.42
CA PHE A 51 -4.75 18.91 -3.02
C PHE A 51 -3.85 20.01 -2.43
N ALA A 52 -2.96 19.65 -1.50
CA ALA A 52 -2.05 20.59 -0.86
C ALA A 52 -1.11 21.30 -1.85
N VAL A 53 -0.63 20.58 -2.87
CA VAL A 53 0.24 21.13 -3.90
C VAL A 53 -0.55 22.02 -4.87
N SER A 54 -1.78 21.64 -5.23
CA SER A 54 -2.66 22.45 -6.08
C SER A 54 -3.12 23.75 -5.41
N THR A 55 -3.15 23.81 -4.07
CA THR A 55 -3.56 25.00 -3.31
C THR A 55 -2.38 25.79 -2.72
N VAL A 56 -1.14 25.53 -3.16
CA VAL A 56 0.04 26.19 -2.59
C VAL A 56 0.05 27.69 -2.94
N GLY A 57 0.30 28.55 -1.95
CA GLY A 57 0.36 30.01 -2.11
C GLY A 57 1.64 30.49 -2.82
N GLU A 58 1.78 31.82 -2.97
CA GLU A 58 2.90 32.46 -3.68
C GLU A 58 4.28 32.08 -3.12
N ASP A 59 4.36 31.79 -1.82
CA ASP A 59 5.58 31.35 -1.14
C ASP A 59 6.02 29.92 -1.50
N ALA A 60 5.20 29.16 -2.24
CA ALA A 60 5.47 27.77 -2.65
C ALA A 60 5.78 26.80 -1.49
N ILE A 61 5.36 27.12 -0.27
CA ILE A 61 5.59 26.32 0.94
C ILE A 61 4.33 25.55 1.33
N ILE A 62 4.47 24.24 1.54
CA ILE A 62 3.42 23.40 2.12
C ILE A 62 3.60 23.37 3.64
N ARG A 63 2.49 23.55 4.34
CA ARG A 63 2.40 23.52 5.79
C ARG A 63 2.91 22.19 6.37
N PRO A 64 3.80 22.18 7.40
CA PRO A 64 4.33 20.95 7.99
C PRO A 64 3.25 19.99 8.52
N GLU A 65 2.12 20.52 9.00
CA GLU A 65 1.02 19.70 9.51
C GLU A 65 0.41 18.81 8.42
N VAL A 66 0.41 19.26 7.16
CA VAL A 66 -0.07 18.47 6.02
C VAL A 66 0.82 17.26 5.79
N PHE A 67 2.15 17.45 5.84
CA PHE A 67 3.09 16.35 5.72
C PHE A 67 2.95 15.34 6.85
N LEU A 68 2.64 15.79 8.06
CA LEU A 68 2.40 14.92 9.21
C LEU A 68 1.19 14.01 8.97
N VAL A 69 0.10 14.53 8.39
CA VAL A 69 -1.11 13.76 8.04
C VAL A 69 -0.84 12.80 6.86
N ILE A 70 -0.13 13.23 5.84
CA ILE A 70 0.23 12.36 4.70
C ILE A 70 1.07 11.17 5.18
N HIS A 71 2.09 11.43 5.99
CA HIS A 71 2.93 10.35 6.56
C HIS A 71 2.15 9.44 7.50
N PHE A 72 1.15 9.95 8.21
CA PHE A 72 0.25 9.11 9.01
C PHE A 72 -0.44 8.05 8.13
N PHE A 73 -1.09 8.45 7.03
CA PHE A 73 -1.76 7.50 6.15
C PHE A 73 -0.78 6.54 5.47
N GLN A 74 0.38 7.05 5.02
CA GLN A 74 1.39 6.25 4.34
C GLN A 74 2.02 5.19 5.27
N ALA A 75 2.36 5.57 6.50
CA ALA A 75 2.95 4.66 7.48
C ALA A 75 1.96 3.55 7.88
N PHE A 76 0.68 3.88 8.05
CA PHE A 76 -0.34 2.86 8.31
C PHE A 76 -0.48 1.89 7.14
N ALA A 77 -0.48 2.38 5.90
CA ALA A 77 -0.48 1.52 4.72
C ALA A 77 0.76 0.60 4.68
N GLU A 78 1.94 1.16 4.94
CA GLU A 78 3.21 0.43 4.97
C GLU A 78 3.17 -0.71 6.00
N VAL A 79 2.71 -0.43 7.22
CA VAL A 79 2.65 -1.45 8.29
C VAL A 79 1.64 -2.55 7.97
N VAL A 80 0.49 -2.23 7.36
CA VAL A 80 -0.48 -3.26 6.93
C VAL A 80 0.15 -4.19 5.89
N VAL A 81 0.82 -3.65 4.87
CA VAL A 81 1.46 -4.45 3.82
C VAL A 81 2.64 -5.26 4.38
N GLY A 82 3.49 -4.62 5.17
CA GLY A 82 4.69 -5.23 5.75
C GLY A 82 4.40 -6.38 6.71
N SER A 83 3.27 -6.33 7.43
CA SER A 83 2.89 -7.36 8.40
C SER A 83 2.03 -8.49 7.82
N LEU A 84 1.15 -8.20 6.86
CA LEU A 84 0.14 -9.17 6.40
C LEU A 84 0.53 -9.94 5.13
N VAL A 85 1.32 -9.37 4.23
CA VAL A 85 1.54 -9.97 2.90
C VAL A 85 2.32 -11.28 2.98
N VAL A 86 3.39 -11.33 3.77
CA VAL A 86 4.20 -12.55 3.92
C VAL A 86 3.37 -13.68 4.55
N ALA A 87 2.64 -13.38 5.62
CA ALA A 87 1.74 -14.33 6.27
C ALA A 87 0.66 -14.84 5.29
N PHE A 88 0.13 -13.96 4.45
CA PHE A 88 -0.83 -14.31 3.42
C PHE A 88 -0.24 -15.26 2.38
N ILE A 89 0.95 -14.97 1.85
CA ILE A 89 1.65 -15.83 0.88
C ILE A 89 1.84 -17.24 1.46
N LEU A 90 2.34 -17.33 2.71
CA LEU A 90 2.54 -18.61 3.39
C LEU A 90 1.23 -19.39 3.64
N SER A 91 0.11 -18.68 3.80
CA SER A 91 -1.19 -19.32 4.02
C SER A 91 -1.84 -19.87 2.75
N VAL A 92 -1.46 -19.36 1.58
CA VAL A 92 -2.08 -19.71 0.28
C VAL A 92 -1.16 -20.55 -0.60
N ALA A 93 0.16 -20.40 -0.47
CA ALA A 93 1.11 -21.15 -1.26
C ALA A 93 1.19 -22.62 -0.80
N PRO A 94 1.37 -23.58 -1.73
CA PRO A 94 1.68 -24.96 -1.39
C PRO A 94 2.97 -25.07 -0.57
N LYS A 95 3.01 -26.00 0.39
CA LYS A 95 4.14 -26.19 1.32
C LYS A 95 5.49 -26.40 0.65
N GLN A 96 5.49 -26.96 -0.56
CA GLN A 96 6.69 -27.22 -1.34
C GLN A 96 7.33 -25.94 -1.90
N ILE A 97 6.56 -24.86 -2.07
CA ILE A 97 7.03 -23.61 -2.72
C ILE A 97 6.79 -22.35 -1.88
N GLU A 98 6.27 -22.46 -0.65
CA GLU A 98 5.90 -21.30 0.18
C GLU A 98 7.08 -20.32 0.40
N ASN A 99 8.27 -20.84 0.72
CA ASN A 99 9.47 -20.02 0.93
C ASN A 99 10.00 -19.41 -0.38
N PHE A 100 9.82 -20.12 -1.51
CA PHE A 100 10.18 -19.60 -2.82
C PHE A 100 9.26 -18.43 -3.21
N SER A 101 7.95 -18.55 -2.98
CA SER A 101 6.98 -17.47 -3.21
C SER A 101 7.27 -16.23 -2.35
N VAL A 102 7.66 -16.40 -1.08
CA VAL A 102 8.07 -15.29 -0.23
C VAL A 102 9.35 -14.62 -0.76
N SER A 103 10.32 -15.40 -1.23
CA SER A 103 11.56 -14.87 -1.81
C SER A 103 11.29 -14.07 -3.08
N LEU A 104 10.38 -14.56 -3.95
CA LEU A 104 9.96 -13.85 -5.15
C LEU A 104 9.26 -12.51 -4.82
N PHE A 105 8.47 -12.47 -3.75
CA PHE A 105 7.87 -11.22 -3.28
C PHE A 105 8.91 -10.18 -2.87
N TYR A 106 9.96 -10.58 -2.14
CA TYR A 106 11.04 -9.66 -1.77
C TYR A 106 11.85 -9.15 -2.97
N ILE A 107 12.07 -10.00 -3.99
CA ILE A 107 12.69 -9.56 -5.25
C ILE A 107 11.79 -8.52 -5.95
N ALA A 108 10.49 -8.76 -6.02
CA ALA A 108 9.54 -7.81 -6.60
C ALA A 108 9.52 -6.47 -5.83
N MET A 109 9.58 -6.52 -4.49
CA MET A 109 9.70 -5.32 -3.64
C MET A 109 10.98 -4.53 -3.94
N ALA A 110 12.13 -5.20 -4.08
CA ALA A 110 13.39 -4.55 -4.41
C ALA A 110 13.34 -3.87 -5.78
N LEU A 111 12.81 -4.56 -6.80
CA LEU A 111 12.62 -3.99 -8.14
C LEU A 111 11.65 -2.79 -8.11
N SER A 112 10.58 -2.87 -7.33
CA SER A 112 9.65 -1.75 -7.13
C SER A 112 10.35 -0.53 -6.54
N GLY A 113 11.29 -0.72 -5.60
CA GLY A 113 12.12 0.36 -5.06
C GLY A 113 12.97 1.06 -6.13
N ILE A 114 13.56 0.29 -7.06
CA ILE A 114 14.33 0.84 -8.19
C ILE A 114 13.41 1.65 -9.11
N ILE A 115 12.26 1.09 -9.48
CA ILE A 115 11.27 1.77 -10.32
C ILE A 115 10.82 3.09 -9.66
N GLY A 116 10.53 3.05 -8.35
CA GLY A 116 10.19 4.25 -7.58
C GLY A 116 11.29 5.31 -7.59
N ALA A 117 12.56 4.90 -7.49
CA ALA A 117 13.69 5.81 -7.59
C ALA A 117 13.77 6.47 -8.98
N VAL A 118 13.58 5.71 -10.06
CA VAL A 118 13.55 6.26 -11.43
C VAL A 118 12.44 7.31 -11.56
N PHE A 119 11.22 6.99 -11.13
CA PHE A 119 10.11 7.94 -11.13
C PHE A 119 10.39 9.20 -10.31
N SER A 120 11.11 9.08 -9.19
CA SER A 120 11.51 10.24 -8.38
C SER A 120 12.59 11.09 -9.06
N THR A 121 13.49 10.50 -9.85
CA THR A 121 14.51 11.27 -10.58
C THR A 121 13.95 12.03 -11.76
N SER A 122 12.86 11.56 -12.38
CA SER A 122 12.22 12.23 -13.51
C SER A 122 11.60 13.59 -13.17
N ILE A 123 11.36 13.86 -11.88
CA ILE A 123 10.82 15.14 -11.37
C ILE A 123 11.84 15.96 -10.60
N ALA A 124 13.11 15.55 -10.59
CA ALA A 124 14.15 16.27 -9.89
C ALA A 124 14.43 17.61 -10.59
N LEU A 125 14.33 18.71 -9.84
CA LEU A 125 14.67 20.05 -10.32
C LEU A 125 16.18 20.11 -10.68
N GLU A 126 16.51 20.80 -11.77
CA GLU A 126 17.91 21.03 -12.15
C GLU A 126 18.61 21.92 -11.11
N LYS A 127 19.90 21.66 -10.88
CA LYS A 127 20.70 22.41 -9.90
C LYS A 127 20.76 23.89 -10.31
N GLY A 128 20.13 24.76 -9.52
CA GLY A 128 20.12 26.21 -9.73
C GLY A 128 18.77 26.80 -10.17
N GLN A 129 17.74 25.98 -10.36
CA GLN A 129 16.40 26.45 -10.69
C GLN A 129 15.72 27.04 -9.43
N VAL A 130 15.28 28.31 -9.51
CA VAL A 130 14.50 28.93 -8.43
C VAL A 130 13.13 28.25 -8.32
N VAL A 131 12.78 27.86 -7.09
CA VAL A 131 11.50 27.22 -6.78
C VAL A 131 10.40 28.28 -6.85
N THR A 132 9.86 28.50 -8.04
CA THR A 132 8.70 29.38 -8.24
C THR A 132 7.41 28.58 -8.05
N GLN A 133 6.36 29.19 -7.50
CA GLN A 133 5.04 28.60 -7.31
C GLN A 133 4.52 27.85 -8.56
N GLN A 134 4.70 28.45 -9.74
CA GLN A 134 4.28 27.85 -11.02
C GLN A 134 5.02 26.55 -11.33
N ILE A 135 6.32 26.47 -11.03
CA ILE A 135 7.13 25.25 -11.23
C ILE A 135 6.69 24.17 -10.25
N VAL A 136 6.40 24.54 -9.00
CA VAL A 136 5.91 23.60 -7.99
C VAL A 136 4.53 23.04 -8.35
N GLN A 137 3.59 23.91 -8.73
CA GLN A 137 2.25 23.49 -9.09
C GLN A 137 2.21 22.65 -10.37
N ILE A 138 3.01 22.99 -11.39
CA ILE A 138 3.02 22.25 -12.66
C ILE A 138 3.78 20.93 -12.50
N ILE A 139 5.03 20.96 -12.05
CA ILE A 139 5.87 19.74 -12.02
C ILE A 139 5.42 18.79 -10.92
N TYR A 140 5.26 19.28 -9.68
CA TYR A 140 4.86 18.41 -8.58
C TYR A 140 3.35 18.14 -8.57
N GLY A 141 2.53 19.12 -8.96
CA GLY A 141 1.07 18.94 -8.96
C GLY A 141 0.62 17.88 -9.96
N ASP A 142 1.09 17.94 -11.21
CA ASP A 142 0.74 16.93 -12.22
C ASP A 142 1.29 15.55 -11.86
N TYR A 143 2.51 15.50 -11.32
CA TYR A 143 3.11 14.25 -10.87
C TYR A 143 2.34 13.62 -9.70
N PHE A 144 2.02 14.38 -8.66
CA PHE A 144 1.26 13.85 -7.53
C PHE A 144 -0.17 13.52 -7.93
N LYS A 145 -0.78 14.26 -8.85
CA LYS A 145 -2.08 13.89 -9.42
C LYS A 145 -2.01 12.54 -10.14
N LEU A 146 -0.96 12.30 -10.92
CA LEU A 146 -0.73 11.00 -11.55
C LEU A 146 -0.59 9.89 -10.50
N LEU A 147 0.18 10.11 -9.43
CA LEU A 147 0.32 9.14 -8.34
C LEU A 147 -1.01 8.88 -7.61
N THR A 148 -1.84 9.91 -7.41
CA THR A 148 -3.17 9.76 -6.83
C THR A 148 -4.06 8.90 -7.72
N VAL A 149 -4.10 9.16 -9.03
CA VAL A 149 -4.88 8.36 -9.98
C VAL A 149 -4.39 6.91 -9.99
N LEU A 150 -3.07 6.69 -10.03
CA LEU A 150 -2.49 5.35 -10.00
C LEU A 150 -2.84 4.62 -8.69
N ALA A 151 -2.78 5.31 -7.55
CA ALA A 151 -3.16 4.74 -6.26
C ALA A 151 -4.64 4.33 -6.24
N VAL A 152 -5.54 5.16 -6.77
CA VAL A 152 -6.98 4.84 -6.89
C VAL A 152 -7.20 3.64 -7.81
N VAL A 153 -6.51 3.58 -8.95
CA VAL A 153 -6.56 2.41 -9.85
C VAL A 153 -6.09 1.15 -9.11
N MET A 154 -5.00 1.24 -8.34
CA MET A 154 -4.48 0.12 -7.56
C MET A 154 -5.44 -0.35 -6.45
N VAL A 155 -6.27 0.54 -5.89
CA VAL A 155 -7.38 0.12 -5.00
C VAL A 155 -8.34 -0.79 -5.75
N GLY A 156 -8.77 -0.40 -6.96
CA GLY A 156 -9.64 -1.22 -7.79
C GLY A 156 -9.03 -2.59 -8.12
N VAL A 157 -7.76 -2.60 -8.54
CA VAL A 157 -7.00 -3.83 -8.83
C VAL A 157 -6.90 -4.71 -7.59
N ALA A 158 -6.57 -4.15 -6.42
CA ALA A 158 -6.43 -4.91 -5.17
C ALA A 158 -7.76 -5.54 -4.73
N LEU A 159 -8.87 -4.82 -4.86
CA LEU A 159 -10.20 -5.34 -4.54
C LEU A 159 -10.63 -6.44 -5.51
N LEU A 160 -10.41 -6.26 -6.81
CA LEU A 160 -10.70 -7.29 -7.82
C LEU A 160 -9.85 -8.54 -7.61
N ALA A 161 -8.55 -8.37 -7.36
CA ALA A 161 -7.65 -9.47 -7.04
C ALA A 161 -8.10 -10.20 -5.77
N SER A 162 -8.55 -9.47 -4.74
CA SER A 162 -9.09 -10.07 -3.51
C SER A 162 -10.29 -10.98 -3.79
N VAL A 163 -11.22 -10.56 -4.65
CA VAL A 163 -12.37 -11.38 -5.05
C VAL A 163 -11.94 -12.60 -5.86
N LEU A 164 -11.02 -12.41 -6.81
CA LEU A 164 -10.51 -13.49 -7.65
C LEU A 164 -9.82 -14.57 -6.82
N ILE A 165 -8.92 -14.17 -5.91
CA ILE A 165 -8.23 -15.07 -4.99
C ILE A 165 -9.22 -15.87 -4.16
N ARG A 166 -10.25 -15.23 -3.59
CA ARG A 166 -11.28 -15.93 -2.81
C ARG A 166 -12.01 -16.98 -3.66
N LYS A 167 -12.34 -16.66 -4.92
CA LYS A 167 -12.97 -17.63 -5.84
C LYS A 167 -12.04 -18.79 -6.18
N MET A 168 -10.77 -18.52 -6.42
CA MET A 168 -9.78 -19.55 -6.74
C MET A 168 -9.54 -20.48 -5.56
N LEU A 169 -9.45 -19.95 -4.34
CA LEU A 169 -9.33 -20.75 -3.11
C LEU A 169 -10.55 -21.65 -2.91
N ALA A 170 -11.77 -21.09 -3.03
CA ALA A 170 -13.00 -21.88 -2.91
C ALA A 170 -13.10 -22.99 -3.98
N ALA A 171 -12.65 -22.73 -5.20
CA ALA A 171 -12.60 -23.74 -6.26
C ALA A 171 -11.55 -24.83 -5.98
N ALA A 172 -10.39 -24.45 -5.45
CA ALA A 172 -9.35 -25.40 -5.04
C ALA A 172 -9.83 -26.33 -3.92
N ASP A 173 -10.53 -25.79 -2.92
CA ASP A 173 -11.13 -26.56 -1.83
C ASP A 173 -12.19 -27.55 -2.35
N ALA A 174 -13.02 -27.12 -3.31
CA ALA A 174 -14.03 -27.98 -3.93
C ALA A 174 -13.44 -29.10 -4.81
N SER A 175 -12.24 -28.88 -5.37
CA SER A 175 -11.52 -29.87 -6.20
C SER A 175 -10.59 -30.79 -5.41
N SER A 176 -10.40 -30.54 -4.12
CA SER A 176 -9.56 -31.37 -3.26
C SER A 176 -10.30 -32.66 -2.93
N PRO A 177 -9.77 -33.85 -3.28
CA PRO A 177 -10.42 -35.10 -2.92
C PRO A 177 -10.52 -35.18 -1.40
N SER A 178 -11.73 -35.43 -0.91
CA SER A 178 -11.97 -35.57 0.52
C SER A 178 -11.06 -36.67 1.08
N ILE A 179 -10.56 -36.46 2.30
CA ILE A 179 -9.65 -37.39 3.00
C ILE A 179 -10.24 -38.82 3.13
N GLN A 180 -11.52 -39.03 2.80
CA GLN A 180 -12.18 -40.33 2.80
C GLN A 180 -11.71 -41.28 1.67
N ASP A 181 -11.13 -40.79 0.56
CA ASP A 181 -10.67 -41.67 -0.54
C ASP A 181 -9.26 -42.25 -0.37
N LYS A 182 -8.52 -41.87 0.68
CA LYS A 182 -7.17 -42.40 0.96
C LYS A 182 -7.17 -43.62 1.89
N GLN A 183 -8.34 -44.13 2.27
CA GLN A 183 -8.48 -45.29 3.16
C GLN A 183 -9.31 -46.44 2.55
N ALA A 184 -9.59 -46.42 1.24
CA ALA A 184 -10.21 -47.54 0.52
C ALA A 184 -9.17 -48.31 -0.32
#